data_AF-A0A7V9J471-F1
#
_entry.id   AF-A0A7V9J471-F1
#
_cell.length_a   1.000
_cell.length_b   1.000
_cell.length_c   1.000
_cell.angle_alpha   90.00
_cell.angle_beta   90.00
_cell.angle_gamma   90.00
#
_symmetry.space_group_name_H-M   'P 1'
#
loop_
_entity.id
_entity.type
_entity.pdbx_description
1 polymer ?
#
loop_
_entity_poly.entity_id
_entity_poly.type
_entity_poly.pdbx_seq_one_letter_code
_entity_poly.pdbx_strand_id
1 'polypeptide(L)'
;MKKISPSLLSIWLFLPVLVLATLSGCATPGVGPASNSRVAALANVHKLYQEEFAGIALPRPSQRPAPIAKEKAFERTVSAIDEFKKTYGTDGAEAAHLSVVEAMAYLQSGQIGRARLMRDEVKQAAPKLRSGDGHYTRDELLARSFEPLLAGWEQVRNAAPGSGVNPSSVQFKQAADGLEETLTSLDASRLAAPEVDAGAKYLATSSAIFRVWYGSMQRREKAASYQKGAALIGRYLTAEEKQAAESGDLAQLSPARQRFAAWYRFLRQPPPGS
;
A
#
# COMPACT_ATOMS: atom_id res chain seq x y z
N MET A 1 0.64 -39.42 46.28
CA MET A 1 0.63 -40.66 45.47
C MET A 1 -0.18 -40.43 44.20
N LYS A 2 0.29 -40.96 43.06
CA LYS A 2 -0.17 -40.86 41.65
C LYS A 2 0.18 -39.51 40.96
N LYS A 3 1.34 -39.40 40.28
CA LYS A 3 1.80 -39.90 38.94
C LYS A 3 1.49 -38.84 37.84
N ILE A 4 2.47 -38.05 37.36
CA ILE A 4 3.42 -38.30 36.23
C ILE A 4 2.63 -38.61 34.94
N SER A 5 2.65 -37.84 33.83
CA SER A 5 3.77 -37.26 33.08
C SER A 5 3.31 -36.36 31.89
N PRO A 6 4.25 -35.74 31.13
CA PRO A 6 4.09 -34.55 30.29
C PRO A 6 3.94 -34.82 28.77
N SER A 7 3.65 -33.78 28.00
CA SER A 7 3.88 -33.68 26.55
C SER A 7 3.85 -32.20 26.16
N LEU A 8 4.97 -31.50 25.97
CA LEU A 8 5.75 -31.49 24.73
C LEU A 8 4.86 -31.65 23.48
N LEU A 9 4.32 -30.54 22.99
CA LEU A 9 3.90 -30.43 21.60
C LEU A 9 4.36 -29.08 21.03
N SER A 10 5.50 -29.16 20.36
CA SER A 10 5.75 -28.56 19.05
C SER A 10 5.38 -27.07 18.89
N ILE A 11 6.30 -26.20 19.33
CA ILE A 11 6.41 -24.85 18.77
C ILE A 11 6.80 -25.02 17.31
N TRP A 12 5.81 -24.90 16.43
CA TRP A 12 6.02 -24.74 15.00
C TRP A 12 6.72 -23.41 14.77
N LEU A 13 8.04 -23.47 14.55
CA LEU A 13 8.78 -22.45 13.81
C LEU A 13 8.27 -22.44 12.37
N PHE A 14 7.11 -21.82 12.14
CA PHE A 14 6.80 -21.28 10.82
C PHE A 14 7.64 -20.02 10.66
N LEU A 15 8.89 -20.20 10.23
CA LEU A 15 9.54 -19.19 9.43
C LEU A 15 8.58 -18.89 8.28
N PRO A 16 8.15 -17.64 8.05
CA PRO A 16 7.55 -17.29 6.79
C PRO A 16 8.66 -17.45 5.76
N VAL A 17 8.66 -18.59 5.07
CA VAL A 17 9.30 -18.72 3.77
C VAL A 17 8.67 -17.60 2.95
N LEU A 18 9.45 -16.55 2.75
CA LEU A 18 9.14 -15.44 1.88
C LEU A 18 8.99 -16.07 0.50
N VAL A 19 7.77 -16.44 0.13
CA VAL A 19 7.44 -16.87 -1.22
C VAL A 19 7.61 -15.62 -2.06
N LEU A 20 8.83 -15.46 -2.60
CA LEU A 20 9.04 -14.73 -3.84
C LEU A 20 8.05 -15.35 -4.81
N ALA A 21 6.90 -14.71 -4.98
CA ALA A 21 6.01 -14.97 -6.09
C ALA A 21 6.84 -14.71 -7.35
N THR A 22 7.41 -15.80 -7.85
CA THR A 22 7.82 -16.08 -9.22
C THR A 22 7.97 -14.84 -10.10
N LEU A 23 9.11 -14.15 -9.98
CA LEU A 23 9.76 -13.49 -11.13
C LEU A 23 10.32 -14.53 -12.13
N SER A 24 9.80 -15.76 -12.14
CA SER A 24 10.24 -16.91 -12.95
C SER A 24 9.76 -16.86 -14.40
N GLY A 25 9.18 -15.74 -14.86
CA GLY A 25 8.72 -15.57 -16.23
C GLY A 25 9.81 -15.27 -17.27
N CYS A 26 11.06 -15.03 -16.86
CA CYS A 26 12.18 -14.76 -17.77
C CYS A 26 13.26 -15.84 -17.72
N ALA A 27 12.88 -17.11 -17.87
CA ALA A 27 13.85 -18.17 -18.16
C ALA A 27 14.08 -18.26 -19.67
N THR A 28 14.77 -17.27 -20.25
CA THR A 28 15.43 -17.47 -21.55
C THR A 28 16.64 -18.39 -21.31
N PRO A 29 16.81 -19.49 -22.08
CA PRO A 29 17.99 -20.33 -21.98
C PRO A 29 19.19 -19.57 -22.56
N GLY A 30 19.88 -18.80 -21.73
CA GLY A 30 21.05 -17.97 -22.10
C GLY A 30 21.56 -17.03 -21.00
N VAL A 31 21.21 -17.29 -19.74
CA VAL A 31 21.43 -16.40 -18.58
C VAL A 31 22.86 -16.55 -18.06
N GLY A 32 23.72 -15.59 -18.40
CA GLY A 32 25.05 -15.43 -17.78
C GLY A 32 24.97 -14.89 -16.34
N PRO A 33 26.11 -14.75 -15.64
CA PRO A 33 26.16 -14.28 -14.25
C PRO A 33 25.53 -12.88 -14.02
N ALA A 34 25.44 -12.04 -15.06
CA ALA A 34 24.86 -10.69 -14.99
C ALA A 34 23.33 -10.65 -14.80
N SER A 35 22.60 -11.66 -15.26
CA SER A 35 21.13 -11.72 -15.08
C SER A 35 20.72 -12.08 -13.65
N ASN A 36 21.55 -12.86 -12.95
CA ASN A 36 21.31 -13.19 -11.54
C ASN A 36 21.55 -11.97 -10.62
N SER A 37 22.49 -11.09 -10.96
CA SER A 37 22.74 -9.86 -10.18
C SER A 37 21.64 -8.82 -10.35
N ARG A 38 21.06 -8.71 -11.56
CA ARG A 38 19.97 -7.77 -11.85
C ARG A 38 18.69 -8.12 -11.07
N VAL A 39 18.29 -9.38 -11.07
CA VAL A 39 17.11 -9.85 -10.31
C VAL A 39 17.32 -9.66 -8.81
N ALA A 40 18.51 -9.96 -8.29
CA ALA A 40 18.84 -9.74 -6.89
C ALA A 40 18.80 -8.25 -6.49
N ALA A 41 19.29 -7.36 -7.36
CA ALA A 41 19.25 -5.91 -7.12
C ALA A 41 17.80 -5.39 -7.09
N LEU A 42 16.94 -5.83 -8.02
CA LEU A 42 15.52 -5.48 -8.01
C LEU A 42 14.84 -5.97 -6.73
N ALA A 43 15.07 -7.22 -6.34
CA ALA A 43 14.54 -7.78 -5.10
C ALA A 43 14.99 -6.99 -3.85
N ASN A 44 16.23 -6.50 -3.84
CA ASN A 44 16.72 -5.63 -2.77
C ASN A 44 15.96 -4.30 -2.70
N VAL A 45 15.68 -3.65 -3.83
CA VAL A 45 14.86 -2.42 -3.85
C VAL A 45 13.47 -2.67 -3.26
N HIS A 46 12.79 -3.74 -3.67
CA HIS A 46 11.46 -4.05 -3.13
C HIS A 46 11.50 -4.33 -1.63
N LYS A 47 12.54 -5.01 -1.14
CA LYS A 47 12.75 -5.26 0.29
C LYS A 47 12.92 -3.94 1.05
N LEU A 48 13.79 -3.05 0.58
CA LEU A 48 14.00 -1.74 1.20
C LEU A 48 12.70 -0.93 1.26
N TYR A 49 11.96 -0.90 0.15
CA TYR A 49 10.68 -0.21 0.10
C TYR A 49 9.68 -0.78 1.10
N GLN A 50 9.59 -2.11 1.24
CA GLN A 50 8.70 -2.73 2.23
C GLN A 50 9.09 -2.40 3.67
N GLU A 51 10.38 -2.43 3.99
CA GLU A 51 10.91 -2.05 5.31
C GLU A 51 10.58 -0.59 5.66
N GLU A 52 10.87 0.33 4.73
CA GLU A 52 10.62 1.76 4.92
C GLU A 52 9.11 2.08 4.93
N PHE A 53 8.34 1.40 4.08
CA PHE A 53 6.88 1.51 4.06
C PHE A 53 6.26 1.10 5.39
N ALA A 54 6.72 0.01 6.02
CA ALA A 54 6.19 -0.44 7.31
C ALA A 54 6.29 0.64 8.41
N GLY A 55 7.31 1.51 8.35
CA GLY A 55 7.50 2.62 9.29
C GLY A 55 6.65 3.88 9.01
N ILE A 56 5.94 3.92 7.87
CA ILE A 56 5.37 5.14 7.29
C ILE A 56 3.95 4.94 6.73
N ALA A 57 3.51 3.68 6.63
CA ALA A 57 2.43 3.17 5.76
C ALA A 57 1.24 4.12 5.56
N LEU A 58 0.68 4.68 6.65
CA LEU A 58 -0.45 5.61 6.64
C LEU A 58 -0.45 6.49 7.90
N PRO A 59 -1.18 7.61 7.95
CA PRO A 59 -1.44 8.34 9.20
C PRO A 59 -2.22 7.48 10.21
N ARG A 60 -2.15 7.84 11.50
CA ARG A 60 -2.98 7.18 12.53
C ARG A 60 -4.47 7.48 12.25
N PRO A 61 -5.40 6.58 12.58
CA PRO A 61 -6.82 6.87 12.49
C PRO A 61 -7.19 8.10 13.32
N SER A 62 -7.89 9.04 12.70
CA SER A 62 -8.41 10.25 13.35
C SER A 62 -9.50 10.89 12.49
N GLN A 63 -10.23 11.85 13.04
CA GLN A 63 -11.28 12.60 12.33
C GLN A 63 -10.73 13.46 11.19
N ARG A 64 -9.46 13.88 11.29
CA ARG A 64 -8.71 14.67 10.31
C ARG A 64 -7.31 14.09 10.21
N PRO A 65 -7.11 13.07 9.36
CA PRO A 65 -5.83 12.37 9.24
C PRO A 65 -4.73 13.33 8.85
N ALA A 66 -3.65 13.35 9.63
CA ALA A 66 -2.53 14.25 9.37
C ALA A 66 -1.86 13.91 8.02
N PRO A 67 -1.30 14.91 7.32
CA PRO A 67 -0.40 14.67 6.20
C PRO A 67 0.78 13.79 6.63
N ILE A 68 1.36 13.05 5.69
CA ILE A 68 2.57 12.28 5.96
C ILE A 68 3.75 13.26 6.01
N ALA A 69 4.34 13.45 7.18
CA ALA A 69 5.27 14.55 7.48
C ALA A 69 6.77 14.16 7.39
N LYS A 70 7.12 13.08 6.68
CA LYS A 70 8.49 12.55 6.69
C LYS A 70 9.18 12.81 5.35
N GLU A 71 9.75 14.01 5.17
CA GLU A 71 10.52 14.37 3.97
C GLU A 71 11.74 13.47 3.71
N LYS A 72 12.24 12.77 4.74
CA LYS A 72 13.36 11.81 4.68
C LYS A 72 12.93 10.34 4.65
N ALA A 73 11.67 10.09 4.31
CA ALA A 73 11.17 8.76 4.09
C ALA A 73 11.72 8.18 2.78
N PHE A 74 11.99 6.88 2.75
CA PHE A 74 12.39 6.15 1.54
C PHE A 74 13.76 6.50 0.94
N GLU A 75 14.66 7.15 1.71
CA GLU A 75 16.00 7.51 1.22
C GLU A 75 16.77 6.27 0.73
N ARG A 76 16.69 5.14 1.45
CA ARG A 76 17.38 3.89 1.07
C ARG A 76 16.80 3.34 -0.22
N THR A 77 15.46 3.33 -0.34
CA THR A 77 14.77 2.88 -1.55
C THR A 77 15.16 3.73 -2.76
N VAL A 78 15.06 5.06 -2.67
CA VAL A 78 15.35 5.95 -3.80
C VAL A 78 16.82 5.84 -4.23
N SER A 79 17.76 5.80 -3.28
CA SER A 79 19.18 5.60 -3.60
C SER A 79 19.44 4.26 -4.29
N ALA A 80 18.78 3.18 -3.85
CA ALA A 80 18.91 1.87 -4.49
C ALA A 80 18.30 1.83 -5.89
N ILE A 81 17.24 2.61 -6.14
CA ILE A 81 16.65 2.78 -7.49
C ILE A 81 17.63 3.50 -8.41
N ASP A 82 18.24 4.60 -7.94
CA ASP A 82 19.22 5.34 -8.72
C ASP A 82 20.44 4.48 -9.07
N GLU A 83 20.94 3.71 -8.11
CA GLU A 83 22.05 2.76 -8.33
C GLU A 83 21.66 1.66 -9.33
N PHE A 84 20.44 1.13 -9.24
CA PHE A 84 19.94 0.15 -10.20
C PHE A 84 19.88 0.75 -11.60
N LYS A 85 19.26 1.93 -11.76
CA LYS A 85 19.12 2.62 -13.06
C LYS A 85 20.49 2.93 -13.67
N LYS A 86 21.46 3.36 -12.85
CA LYS A 86 22.84 3.61 -13.29
C LYS A 86 23.56 2.34 -13.77
N THR A 87 23.34 1.21 -13.09
CA THR A 87 24.04 -0.04 -13.38
C THR A 87 23.42 -0.82 -14.53
N TYR A 88 22.08 -0.82 -14.63
CA TYR A 88 21.33 -1.70 -15.51
C TYR A 88 20.49 -0.98 -16.58
N GLY A 89 20.47 0.35 -16.56
CA GLY A 89 19.69 1.19 -17.49
C GLY A 89 18.26 1.45 -17.04
N THR A 90 17.55 2.25 -17.83
CA THR A 90 16.21 2.79 -17.53
C THR A 90 15.09 2.18 -18.38
N ASP A 91 15.40 1.14 -19.14
CA ASP A 91 14.45 0.47 -20.03
C ASP A 91 14.08 -0.93 -19.53
N GLY A 92 12.92 -1.43 -19.97
CA GLY A 92 12.41 -2.76 -19.66
C GLY A 92 11.30 -2.80 -18.61
N ALA A 93 10.91 -4.02 -18.22
CA ALA A 93 9.86 -4.25 -17.23
C ALA A 93 10.34 -3.89 -15.81
N GLU A 94 11.58 -4.18 -15.49
CA GLU A 94 12.20 -3.86 -14.20
C GLU A 94 12.24 -2.35 -13.98
N ALA A 95 12.65 -1.58 -14.99
CA ALA A 95 12.62 -0.12 -14.90
C ALA A 95 11.19 0.39 -14.67
N ALA A 96 10.19 -0.21 -15.31
CA ALA A 96 8.78 0.13 -15.09
C ALA A 96 8.36 -0.12 -13.63
N HIS A 97 8.78 -1.25 -13.02
CA HIS A 97 8.52 -1.51 -11.59
C HIS A 97 9.15 -0.41 -10.73
N LEU A 98 10.39 -0.04 -11.01
CA LEU A 98 11.11 0.99 -10.25
C LEU A 98 10.47 2.37 -10.37
N SER A 99 9.98 2.76 -11.55
CA SER A 99 9.27 4.03 -11.74
C SER A 99 8.04 4.13 -10.83
N VAL A 100 7.30 3.03 -10.67
CA VAL A 100 6.14 2.99 -9.75
C VAL A 100 6.59 3.08 -8.30
N VAL A 101 7.58 2.28 -7.91
CA VAL A 101 8.09 2.28 -6.52
C VAL A 101 8.62 3.67 -6.13
N GLU A 102 9.37 4.32 -7.02
CA GLU A 102 9.89 5.66 -6.80
C GLU A 102 8.78 6.71 -6.69
N ALA A 103 7.79 6.68 -7.59
CA ALA A 103 6.66 7.60 -7.54
C ALA A 103 5.84 7.43 -6.24
N MET A 104 5.66 6.19 -5.80
CA MET A 104 5.00 5.87 -4.54
C MET A 104 5.82 6.29 -3.32
N ALA A 105 7.14 6.15 -3.35
CA ALA A 105 8.04 6.67 -2.31
C ALA A 105 7.92 8.20 -2.18
N TYR A 106 7.91 8.94 -3.30
CA TYR A 106 7.66 10.38 -3.26
C TYR A 106 6.26 10.73 -2.74
N LEU A 107 5.24 10.00 -3.16
CA LEU A 107 3.87 10.24 -2.71
C LEU A 107 3.73 10.02 -1.20
N GLN A 108 4.24 8.89 -0.71
CA GLN A 108 4.13 8.46 0.68
C GLN A 108 5.08 9.20 1.61
N SER A 109 6.12 9.87 1.09
CA SER A 109 6.97 10.79 1.85
C SER A 109 6.38 12.22 1.94
N GLY A 110 5.25 12.47 1.29
CA GLY A 110 4.65 13.81 1.21
C GLY A 110 5.27 14.71 0.14
N GLN A 111 6.22 14.21 -0.65
CA GLN A 111 6.84 14.91 -1.79
C GLN A 111 5.92 14.92 -3.02
N ILE A 112 4.68 15.43 -2.85
CA ILE A 112 3.63 15.44 -3.88
C ILE A 112 4.11 16.09 -5.18
N GLY A 113 4.96 17.12 -5.12
CA GLY A 113 5.55 17.75 -6.30
C GLY A 113 6.36 16.79 -7.15
N ARG A 114 7.23 15.98 -6.52
CA ARG A 114 8.02 14.95 -7.22
C ARG A 114 7.14 13.80 -7.72
N ALA A 115 6.21 13.33 -6.89
CA ALA A 115 5.25 12.31 -7.29
C ALA A 115 4.46 12.73 -8.55
N ARG A 116 4.05 14.01 -8.64
CA ARG A 116 3.37 14.55 -9.80
C ARG A 116 4.23 14.54 -11.06
N LEU A 117 5.53 14.85 -10.95
CA LEU A 117 6.44 14.81 -12.10
C LEU A 117 6.57 13.39 -12.68
N MET A 118 6.41 12.36 -11.85
CA MET A 118 6.49 10.96 -12.28
C MET A 118 5.19 10.43 -12.90
N ARG A 119 4.12 11.22 -12.96
CA ARG A 119 2.80 10.78 -13.41
C ARG A 119 2.82 10.11 -14.79
N ASP A 120 3.45 10.77 -15.77
CA ASP A 120 3.51 10.25 -17.14
C ASP A 120 4.36 8.98 -17.23
N GLU A 121 5.45 8.93 -16.46
CA GLU A 121 6.32 7.75 -16.35
C GLU A 121 5.57 6.55 -15.76
N VAL A 122 4.80 6.75 -14.67
CA VAL A 122 3.97 5.70 -14.07
C VAL A 122 2.88 5.22 -15.04
N LYS A 123 2.26 6.14 -15.78
CA LYS A 123 1.25 5.80 -16.80
C LYS A 123 1.86 4.95 -17.93
N GLN A 124 3.09 5.26 -18.35
CA GLN A 124 3.81 4.49 -19.35
C GLN A 124 4.36 3.16 -18.82
N ALA A 125 4.64 3.08 -17.51
CA ALA A 125 5.07 1.87 -16.82
C ALA A 125 3.92 0.85 -16.70
N ALA A 126 2.70 1.29 -16.37
CA ALA A 126 1.54 0.44 -16.13
C ALA A 126 1.34 -0.74 -17.12
N PRO A 127 1.37 -0.55 -18.46
CA PRO A 127 1.19 -1.66 -19.40
C PRO A 127 2.32 -2.70 -19.38
N LYS A 128 3.50 -2.37 -18.82
CA LYS A 128 4.70 -3.23 -18.76
C LYS A 128 4.76 -4.10 -17.49
N LEU A 129 3.86 -3.90 -16.53
CA LEU A 129 3.90 -4.52 -15.17
C LEU A 129 3.10 -5.82 -15.03
N ARG A 130 2.59 -6.36 -16.13
CA ARG A 130 1.75 -7.56 -16.10
C ARG A 130 2.59 -8.76 -15.64
N SER A 131 2.09 -9.51 -14.66
CA SER A 131 2.73 -10.77 -14.30
C SER A 131 2.55 -11.78 -15.44
N GLY A 132 3.52 -12.68 -15.60
CA GLY A 132 3.40 -13.81 -16.53
C GLY A 132 2.40 -14.88 -16.08
N ASP A 133 1.98 -14.86 -14.82
CA ASP A 133 1.06 -15.82 -14.22
C ASP A 133 -0.42 -15.34 -14.18
N GLY A 134 -0.68 -14.13 -14.68
CA GLY A 134 -2.02 -13.55 -14.77
C GLY A 134 -2.54 -12.89 -13.49
N HIS A 135 -1.78 -12.92 -12.39
CA HIS A 135 -2.11 -12.18 -11.16
C HIS A 135 -1.72 -10.70 -11.26
N TYR A 136 -2.46 -9.86 -10.53
CA TYR A 136 -2.08 -8.45 -10.40
C TYR A 136 -0.86 -8.32 -9.49
N THR A 137 0.20 -7.70 -10.00
CA THR A 137 1.33 -7.32 -9.15
C THR A 137 0.97 -6.10 -8.32
N ARG A 138 1.60 -5.94 -7.15
CA ARG A 138 1.41 -4.75 -6.31
C ARG A 138 1.65 -3.46 -7.10
N ASP A 139 2.72 -3.44 -7.89
CA ASP A 139 3.11 -2.23 -8.61
C ASP A 139 2.16 -1.96 -9.79
N GLU A 140 1.60 -2.99 -10.43
CA GLU A 140 0.51 -2.81 -11.40
C GLU A 140 -0.72 -2.15 -10.76
N LEU A 141 -1.13 -2.61 -9.57
CA LEU A 141 -2.24 -2.01 -8.82
C LEU A 141 -1.96 -0.54 -8.48
N LEU A 142 -0.77 -0.26 -7.96
CA LEU A 142 -0.36 1.09 -7.59
C LEU A 142 -0.29 2.01 -8.82
N ALA A 143 0.22 1.53 -9.95
CA ALA A 143 0.28 2.29 -11.19
C ALA A 143 -1.12 2.65 -11.70
N ARG A 144 -2.06 1.69 -11.74
CA ARG A 144 -3.46 1.91 -12.13
C ARG A 144 -4.17 2.91 -11.23
N SER A 145 -3.85 2.90 -9.94
CA SER A 145 -4.44 3.79 -8.94
C SER A 145 -3.63 5.06 -8.66
N PHE A 146 -2.57 5.34 -9.42
CA PHE A 146 -1.65 6.42 -9.07
C PHE A 146 -2.30 7.81 -9.13
N GLU A 147 -3.12 8.08 -10.15
CA GLU A 147 -3.84 9.36 -10.28
C GLU A 147 -4.80 9.64 -9.12
N PRO A 148 -5.74 8.74 -8.77
CA PRO A 148 -6.62 8.99 -7.64
C PRO A 148 -5.87 9.03 -6.30
N LEU A 149 -4.78 8.26 -6.13
CA LEU A 149 -3.89 8.39 -4.98
C LEU A 149 -3.26 9.79 -4.91
N LEU A 150 -2.66 10.26 -6.00
CA LEU A 150 -2.01 11.56 -6.08
C LEU A 150 -2.99 12.69 -5.79
N ALA A 151 -4.19 12.64 -6.39
CA ALA A 151 -5.23 13.64 -6.18
C ALA A 151 -5.69 13.69 -4.71
N GLY A 152 -5.96 12.53 -4.09
CA GLY A 152 -6.42 12.48 -2.71
C GLY A 152 -5.34 12.92 -1.71
N TRP A 153 -4.10 12.45 -1.85
CA TRP A 153 -3.00 12.85 -0.97
C TRP A 153 -2.60 14.32 -1.14
N GLU A 154 -2.72 14.87 -2.35
CA GLU A 154 -2.59 16.31 -2.57
C GLU A 154 -3.63 17.10 -1.75
N GLN A 155 -4.88 16.64 -1.70
CA GLN A 155 -5.90 17.29 -0.87
C GLN A 155 -5.60 17.16 0.62
N VAL A 156 -5.08 16.01 1.09
CA VAL A 156 -4.64 15.86 2.49
C VAL A 156 -3.54 16.87 2.81
N ARG A 157 -2.56 17.06 1.91
CA ARG A 157 -1.51 18.09 2.07
C ARG A 157 -2.10 19.50 2.06
N ASN A 158 -3.04 19.80 1.18
CA ASN A 158 -3.70 21.11 1.13
C ASN A 158 -4.51 21.37 2.41
N ALA A 159 -5.03 20.34 3.07
CA ALA A 159 -5.68 20.47 4.36
C ALA A 159 -4.71 20.71 5.54
N ALA A 160 -3.39 20.68 5.33
CA ALA A 160 -2.40 20.93 6.36
C ALA A 160 -2.43 22.40 6.82
N PRO A 161 -2.21 22.67 8.13
CA PRO A 161 -2.04 24.03 8.61
C PRO A 161 -0.93 24.78 7.84
N GLY A 162 -1.22 26.00 7.40
CA GLY A 162 -0.24 26.84 6.69
C GLY A 162 -0.08 26.54 5.19
N SER A 163 -0.89 25.64 4.61
CA SER A 163 -0.84 25.35 3.16
C SER A 163 -1.23 26.53 2.27
N GLY A 164 -2.07 27.45 2.78
CA GLY A 164 -2.66 28.55 2.00
C GLY A 164 -3.67 28.10 0.93
N VAL A 165 -4.00 26.79 0.84
CA VAL A 165 -4.88 26.22 -0.17
C VAL A 165 -6.00 25.45 0.51
N ASN A 166 -7.25 25.77 0.20
CA ASN A 166 -8.40 25.04 0.75
C ASN A 166 -8.54 23.66 0.08
N PRO A 167 -8.68 22.57 0.86
CA PRO A 167 -8.92 21.27 0.28
C PRO A 167 -10.33 21.18 -0.34
N SER A 168 -10.48 20.37 -1.40
CA SER A 168 -11.73 20.17 -2.10
C SER A 168 -12.42 18.86 -1.69
N SER A 169 -13.64 18.97 -1.16
CA SER A 169 -14.47 17.79 -0.83
C SER A 169 -14.80 16.95 -2.07
N VAL A 170 -15.02 17.60 -3.22
CA VAL A 170 -15.27 16.92 -4.49
C VAL A 170 -14.07 16.08 -4.91
N GLN A 171 -12.86 16.62 -4.78
CA GLN A 171 -11.63 15.89 -5.13
C GLN A 171 -11.36 14.72 -4.18
N PHE A 172 -11.63 14.87 -2.87
CA PHE A 172 -11.58 13.73 -1.95
C PHE A 172 -12.55 12.62 -2.33
N LYS A 173 -13.79 12.98 -2.69
CA LYS A 173 -14.79 12.01 -3.13
C LYS A 173 -14.37 11.30 -4.42
N GLN A 174 -13.93 12.05 -5.43
CA GLN A 174 -13.47 11.51 -6.71
C GLN A 174 -12.26 10.58 -6.54
N ALA A 175 -11.28 10.98 -5.72
CA ALA A 175 -10.13 10.15 -5.39
C ALA A 175 -10.56 8.85 -4.70
N ALA A 176 -11.44 8.92 -3.69
CA ALA A 176 -11.95 7.75 -3.00
C ALA A 176 -12.72 6.79 -3.94
N ASP A 177 -13.61 7.35 -4.76
CA ASP A 177 -14.44 6.60 -5.69
C ASP A 177 -13.58 5.95 -6.79
N GLY A 178 -12.58 6.64 -7.34
CA GLY A 178 -11.67 6.08 -8.35
C GLY A 178 -10.80 4.94 -7.81
N LEU A 179 -10.39 5.00 -6.53
CA LEU A 179 -9.72 3.88 -5.87
C LEU A 179 -10.66 2.70 -5.65
N GLU A 180 -11.89 2.94 -5.21
CA GLU A 180 -12.90 1.89 -5.04
C GLU A 180 -13.25 1.22 -6.38
N GLU A 181 -13.44 2.00 -7.44
CA GLU A 181 -13.67 1.50 -8.79
C GLU A 181 -12.51 0.63 -9.25
N THR A 182 -11.27 1.09 -9.08
CA THR A 182 -10.08 0.28 -9.42
C THR A 182 -10.13 -1.04 -8.67
N LEU A 183 -10.28 -1.02 -7.35
CA LEU A 183 -10.28 -2.21 -6.48
C LEU A 183 -11.43 -3.17 -6.74
N THR A 184 -12.62 -2.66 -7.05
CA THR A 184 -13.81 -3.47 -7.31
C THR A 184 -13.84 -4.06 -8.71
N SER A 185 -13.17 -3.43 -9.68
CA SER A 185 -12.98 -3.96 -11.03
C SER A 185 -11.98 -5.11 -11.12
N LEU A 186 -11.18 -5.34 -10.06
CA LEU A 186 -10.22 -6.43 -10.02
C LEU A 186 -10.95 -7.77 -9.90
N ASP A 187 -10.53 -8.73 -10.73
CA ASP A 187 -10.90 -10.13 -10.56
C ASP A 187 -10.28 -10.64 -9.25
N ALA A 188 -11.13 -10.91 -8.26
CA ALA A 188 -10.70 -11.36 -6.94
C ALA A 188 -9.92 -12.68 -6.98
N SER A 189 -10.14 -13.51 -8.00
CA SER A 189 -9.39 -14.76 -8.20
C SER A 189 -7.95 -14.54 -8.67
N ARG A 190 -7.63 -13.32 -9.14
CA ARG A 190 -6.30 -12.91 -9.63
C ARG A 190 -5.55 -12.02 -8.66
N LEU A 191 -6.14 -11.72 -7.51
CA LEU A 191 -5.41 -11.08 -6.43
C LEU A 191 -4.48 -12.11 -5.81
N ALA A 192 -3.20 -11.78 -5.70
CA ALA A 192 -2.27 -12.60 -4.93
C ALA A 192 -2.74 -12.71 -3.47
N ALA A 193 -2.26 -13.74 -2.76
CA ALA A 193 -2.63 -13.96 -1.36
C ALA A 193 -2.48 -12.66 -0.52
N PRO A 194 -3.32 -12.43 0.51
CA PRO A 194 -3.29 -11.21 1.35
C PRO A 194 -1.94 -10.90 2.02
N GLU A 195 -1.04 -11.88 2.03
CA GLU A 195 0.35 -11.81 2.50
C GLU A 195 1.28 -11.13 1.48
N VAL A 196 0.96 -11.21 0.20
CA VAL A 196 1.65 -10.60 -0.96
C VAL A 196 1.05 -9.22 -1.28
N ASP A 197 -0.20 -8.96 -0.87
CA ASP A 197 -0.99 -7.81 -1.28
C ASP A 197 -1.05 -6.67 -0.23
N ALA A 198 0.10 -6.05 0.05
CA ALA A 198 0.12 -4.74 0.73
C ALA A 198 -0.48 -3.62 -0.15
N GLY A 199 -0.58 -3.84 -1.47
CA GLY A 199 -1.07 -2.86 -2.43
C GLY A 199 -2.54 -2.56 -2.24
N ALA A 200 -3.41 -3.56 -2.37
CA ALA A 200 -4.85 -3.36 -2.23
C ALA A 200 -5.24 -2.89 -0.83
N LYS A 201 -4.58 -3.39 0.24
CA LYS A 201 -4.77 -2.88 1.61
C LYS A 201 -4.43 -1.38 1.70
N TYR A 202 -3.32 -0.96 1.10
CA TYR A 202 -2.94 0.46 1.04
C TYR A 202 -3.94 1.30 0.25
N LEU A 203 -4.38 0.83 -0.92
CA LEU A 203 -5.37 1.51 -1.75
C LEU A 203 -6.73 1.64 -1.04
N ALA A 204 -7.22 0.55 -0.46
CA ALA A 204 -8.49 0.52 0.28
C ALA A 204 -8.47 1.48 1.46
N THR A 205 -7.35 1.51 2.20
CA THR A 205 -7.22 2.38 3.35
C THR A 205 -6.99 3.85 2.94
N SER A 206 -6.29 4.11 1.84
CA SER A 206 -6.17 5.46 1.26
C SER A 206 -7.54 5.98 0.82
N SER A 207 -8.35 5.16 0.14
CA SER A 207 -9.75 5.48 -0.19
C SER A 207 -10.54 5.83 1.07
N ALA A 208 -10.44 5.00 2.12
CA ALA A 208 -11.12 5.25 3.39
C ALA A 208 -10.67 6.57 4.06
N ILE A 209 -9.38 6.90 4.04
CA ILE A 209 -8.86 8.19 4.53
C ILE A 209 -9.49 9.36 3.76
N PHE A 210 -9.57 9.27 2.44
CA PHE A 210 -10.19 10.30 1.61
C PHE A 210 -11.70 10.41 1.90
N ARG A 211 -12.39 9.28 2.16
CA ARG A 211 -13.79 9.27 2.60
C ARG A 211 -13.99 9.91 3.97
N VAL A 212 -13.06 9.72 4.91
CA VAL A 212 -13.10 10.40 6.21
C VAL A 212 -13.00 11.91 6.05
N TRP A 213 -12.06 12.37 5.22
CA TRP A 213 -11.93 13.79 4.89
C TRP A 213 -13.20 14.33 4.24
N TYR A 214 -13.72 13.65 3.22
CA TYR A 214 -14.97 13.99 2.57
C TYR A 214 -16.13 14.09 3.57
N GLY A 215 -16.35 13.06 4.40
CA GLY A 215 -17.41 13.03 5.40
C GLY A 215 -17.24 14.07 6.51
N SER A 216 -16.00 14.49 6.81
CA SER A 216 -15.73 15.58 7.76
C SER A 216 -16.19 16.94 7.22
N MET A 217 -16.23 17.10 5.90
CA MET A 217 -16.69 18.30 5.20
C MET A 217 -18.20 18.22 4.88
N GLN A 218 -18.72 17.02 4.65
CA GLN A 218 -20.13 16.75 4.32
C GLN A 218 -20.86 16.01 5.44
N ARG A 219 -21.34 16.76 6.45
CA ARG A 219 -21.96 16.17 7.67
C ARG A 219 -23.04 15.12 7.39
N ARG A 220 -23.90 15.35 6.38
CA ARG A 220 -24.99 14.43 6.00
C ARG A 220 -24.49 13.09 5.45
N GLU A 221 -23.29 13.05 4.87
CA GLU A 221 -22.71 11.86 4.24
C GLU A 221 -21.66 11.18 5.11
N LYS A 222 -21.41 11.70 6.32
CA LYS A 222 -20.31 11.25 7.19
C LYS A 222 -20.41 9.77 7.55
N ALA A 223 -21.57 9.33 8.02
CA ALA A 223 -21.79 7.93 8.41
C ALA A 223 -21.67 6.98 7.23
N ALA A 224 -22.29 7.30 6.09
CA ALA A 224 -22.18 6.52 4.87
C ALA A 224 -20.73 6.43 4.37
N SER A 225 -19.97 7.52 4.47
CA SER A 225 -18.55 7.57 4.08
C SER A 225 -17.68 6.67 4.95
N TYR A 226 -17.91 6.66 6.27
CA TYR A 226 -17.20 5.79 7.21
C TYR A 226 -17.52 4.31 6.93
N GLN A 227 -18.81 3.98 6.75
CA GLN A 227 -19.25 2.63 6.45
C GLN A 227 -18.65 2.10 5.14
N LYS A 228 -18.66 2.91 4.07
CA LYS A 228 -18.01 2.56 2.79
C LYS A 228 -16.52 2.30 2.97
N GLY A 229 -15.82 3.17 3.69
CA GLY A 229 -14.39 2.98 4.00
C GLY A 229 -14.12 1.69 4.78
N ALA A 230 -14.92 1.40 5.81
CA ALA A 230 -14.82 0.18 6.60
C ALA A 230 -15.07 -1.08 5.74
N ALA A 231 -16.12 -1.07 4.92
CA ALA A 231 -16.45 -2.19 4.04
C ALA A 231 -15.33 -2.48 3.05
N LEU A 232 -14.75 -1.44 2.43
CA LEU A 232 -13.68 -1.59 1.46
C LEU A 232 -12.41 -2.15 2.10
N ILE A 233 -11.95 -1.61 3.25
CA ILE A 233 -10.79 -2.17 3.96
C ILE A 233 -11.08 -3.62 4.38
N GLY A 234 -12.28 -3.88 4.91
CA GLY A 234 -12.70 -5.21 5.34
C GLY A 234 -12.66 -6.26 4.23
N ARG A 235 -12.79 -5.88 2.95
CA ARG A 235 -12.63 -6.83 1.83
C ARG A 235 -11.22 -7.41 1.74
N TYR A 236 -10.20 -6.65 2.15
CA TYR A 236 -8.79 -7.01 1.99
C TYR A 236 -8.10 -7.43 3.29
N LEU A 237 -8.77 -7.31 4.45
CA LEU A 237 -8.26 -7.85 5.70
C LEU A 237 -8.53 -9.35 5.83
N THR A 238 -7.55 -10.07 6.40
CA THR A 238 -7.73 -11.49 6.78
C THR A 238 -8.72 -11.64 7.94
N ALA A 239 -9.16 -12.87 8.21
CA ALA A 239 -10.03 -13.15 9.34
C ALA A 239 -9.36 -12.75 10.68
N GLU A 240 -8.07 -13.06 10.82
CA GLU A 240 -7.27 -12.73 12.00
C GLU A 240 -7.14 -11.20 12.18
N GLU A 241 -6.90 -10.47 11.09
CA GLU A 241 -6.81 -9.00 11.12
C GLU A 241 -8.14 -8.35 11.52
N LYS A 242 -9.28 -8.89 11.04
CA LYS A 242 -10.63 -8.45 11.45
C LYS A 242 -10.90 -8.75 12.92
N GLN A 243 -10.57 -9.96 13.37
CA GLN A 243 -10.76 -10.37 14.76
C GLN A 243 -9.89 -9.53 15.72
N ALA A 244 -8.63 -9.25 15.35
CA ALA A 244 -7.76 -8.36 16.10
C ALA A 244 -8.32 -6.92 16.15
N ALA A 245 -8.90 -6.43 15.06
CA ALA A 245 -9.55 -5.12 15.02
C ALA A 245 -10.80 -5.06 15.91
N GLU A 246 -11.62 -6.12 15.94
CA GLU A 246 -12.84 -6.20 16.75
C GLU A 246 -12.54 -6.34 18.25
N SER A 247 -11.62 -7.24 18.61
CA SER A 247 -11.17 -7.43 19.99
C SER A 247 -10.33 -6.27 20.51
N GLY A 248 -9.69 -5.54 19.61
CA GLY A 248 -8.76 -4.46 19.92
C GLY A 248 -7.35 -4.91 20.26
N ASP A 249 -7.05 -6.21 20.20
CA ASP A 249 -5.72 -6.77 20.42
C ASP A 249 -4.89 -6.72 19.11
N LEU A 250 -4.49 -5.51 18.74
CA LEU A 250 -3.66 -5.30 17.56
C LEU A 250 -2.21 -5.73 17.76
N ALA A 251 -1.75 -5.91 19.01
CA ALA A 251 -0.34 -6.17 19.32
C ALA A 251 0.19 -7.47 18.71
N GLN A 252 -0.71 -8.42 18.43
CA GLN A 252 -0.37 -9.69 17.78
C GLN A 252 -0.07 -9.57 16.27
N LEU A 253 -0.44 -8.44 15.65
CA LEU A 253 -0.18 -8.18 14.23
C LEU A 253 1.19 -7.53 14.04
N SER A 254 1.79 -7.72 12.86
CA SER A 254 2.98 -6.94 12.48
C SER A 254 2.68 -5.44 12.41
N PRO A 255 3.65 -4.54 12.65
CA PRO A 255 3.41 -3.10 12.67
C PRO A 255 2.69 -2.55 11.42
N ALA A 256 3.02 -3.07 10.24
CA ALA A 256 2.34 -2.70 8.99
C ALA A 256 0.85 -3.12 9.00
N ARG A 257 0.54 -4.33 9.47
CA ARG A 257 -0.84 -4.86 9.55
C ARG A 257 -1.68 -4.18 10.62
N GLN A 258 -1.06 -3.83 11.76
CA GLN A 258 -1.72 -3.07 12.83
C GLN A 258 -2.39 -1.81 12.32
N ARG A 259 -1.74 -1.11 11.38
CA ARG A 259 -2.25 0.16 10.86
C ARG A 259 -3.55 -0.01 10.05
N PHE A 260 -3.63 -1.04 9.21
CA PHE A 260 -4.83 -1.33 8.43
C PHE A 260 -5.98 -1.78 9.33
N ALA A 261 -5.70 -2.67 10.28
CA ALA A 261 -6.68 -3.14 11.27
C ALA A 261 -7.18 -2.00 12.19
N ALA A 262 -6.30 -1.08 12.60
CA ALA A 262 -6.68 0.11 13.37
C ALA A 262 -7.64 1.03 12.61
N TRP A 263 -7.37 1.24 11.31
CA TRP A 263 -8.25 2.02 10.43
C TRP A 263 -9.61 1.36 10.27
N TYR A 264 -9.64 0.05 10.02
CA TYR A 264 -10.89 -0.72 9.96
C TYR A 264 -11.71 -0.60 11.25
N ARG A 265 -11.08 -0.78 12.42
CA ARG A 265 -11.71 -0.60 13.74
C ARG A 265 -12.30 0.79 13.90
N PHE A 266 -11.51 1.83 13.61
CA PHE A 266 -11.92 3.22 13.74
C PHE A 266 -13.18 3.54 12.92
N LEU A 267 -13.23 3.08 11.66
CA LEU A 267 -14.33 3.38 10.75
C LEU A 267 -15.63 2.63 11.08
N ARG A 268 -15.55 1.53 11.83
CA ARG A 268 -16.73 0.78 12.31
C ARG A 268 -17.38 1.39 13.53
N GLN A 269 -16.70 2.30 14.23
CA GLN A 269 -17.30 3.06 15.31
C GLN A 269 -18.21 4.16 14.73
N PRO A 270 -19.23 4.62 15.49
CA PRO A 270 -20.00 5.79 15.10
C PRO A 270 -19.05 6.96 14.79
N PRO A 271 -19.24 7.67 13.66
CA PRO A 271 -18.36 8.77 13.32
C PRO A 271 -18.43 9.84 14.41
N PRO A 272 -17.32 10.41 14.87
CA PRO A 272 -17.36 11.32 16.00
C PRO A 272 -18.25 12.54 15.75
N GLY A 273 -19.11 12.90 16.71
CA GLY A 273 -20.08 13.98 16.55
C GLY A 273 -21.21 13.67 15.56
N SER A 274 -21.55 12.38 15.38
CA SER A 274 -22.85 11.94 14.87
C SER A 274 -23.85 11.76 15.99
#